data_AF-A0A450TX11-F1
#
_entry.id   AF-A0A450TX11-F1
#
_cell.length_a   1.000
_cell.length_b   1.000
_cell.length_c   1.000
_cell.angle_alpha   90.00
_cell.angle_beta   90.00
_cell.angle_gamma   90.00
#
_symmetry.space_group_name_H-M   'P 1'
#
loop_
_entity.id
_entity.type
_entity.pdbx_description
1 polymer ?
#
loop_
_entity_poly.entity_id
_entity_poly.type
_entity_poly.pdbx_seq_one_letter_code
_entity_poly.pdbx_strand_id
1 'polypeptide(L)'
;WNPAEKCYHWYITNLKAEAFLIYPLYRLRWQIELIFKACKSSLNANQIPSENTNIIESLLLASIAAHLSSHTLLNMGIEQLNEEEQLAISFQRVAKISAFIAKDFSAFLLDSSQDNLNNLIKKIEVFIRELFDPNYRKRETSLMRVCRLLLSPS
;
A
#
# COMPACT_ATOMS: atom_id res chain seq x y z
N TRP A 1 -28.19 -3.57 0.04
CA TRP A 1 -28.50 -2.74 1.21
C TRP A 1 -27.24 -2.57 2.04
N ASN A 2 -26.72 -1.34 2.18
CA ASN A 2 -25.64 -1.01 3.11
C ASN A 2 -26.27 -0.78 4.50
N PRO A 3 -25.97 -1.61 5.52
CA PRO A 3 -26.55 -1.45 6.85
C PRO A 3 -26.13 -0.15 7.55
N ALA A 4 -24.92 0.36 7.26
CA ALA A 4 -24.38 1.56 7.88
C ALA A 4 -25.07 2.83 7.36
N GLU A 5 -25.33 2.89 6.06
CA GLU A 5 -25.92 4.07 5.40
C GLU A 5 -27.43 3.92 5.14
N LYS A 6 -27.99 2.75 5.44
CA LYS A 6 -29.40 2.39 5.22
C LYS A 6 -29.87 2.73 3.79
N CYS A 7 -29.04 2.42 2.79
CA CYS A 7 -29.34 2.70 1.38
C CYS A 7 -28.85 1.57 0.45
N TYR A 8 -29.38 1.54 -0.78
CA TYR A 8 -28.86 0.70 -1.85
C TYR A 8 -27.76 1.45 -2.61
N HIS A 9 -26.67 0.75 -2.89
CA HIS A 9 -25.63 1.23 -3.79
C HIS A 9 -25.88 0.67 -5.19
N TRP A 10 -25.86 1.53 -6.19
CA TRP A 10 -26.03 1.14 -7.59
C TRP A 10 -24.67 1.07 -8.26
N TYR A 11 -24.38 -0.06 -8.90
CA TYR A 11 -23.16 -0.28 -9.67
C TYR A 11 -23.55 -0.48 -11.12
N ILE A 12 -22.95 0.31 -12.01
CA ILE A 12 -23.03 0.11 -13.45
C ILE A 12 -21.69 -0.48 -13.88
N THR A 13 -21.73 -1.60 -14.59
CA THR A 13 -20.52 -2.32 -14.99
C THR A 13 -20.72 -2.99 -16.34
N ASN A 14 -19.64 -3.08 -17.11
CA ASN A 14 -19.55 -3.90 -18.32
C ASN A 14 -18.92 -5.28 -18.03
N LEU A 15 -18.56 -5.55 -16.77
CA LEU A 15 -17.95 -6.81 -16.36
C LEU A 15 -18.98 -7.95 -16.45
N LYS A 16 -18.64 -8.99 -17.21
CA LYS A 16 -19.40 -10.25 -17.24
C LYS A 16 -18.98 -11.12 -16.05
N ALA A 17 -19.51 -10.80 -14.88
CA ALA A 17 -19.24 -11.52 -13.63
C ALA A 17 -20.48 -11.59 -12.76
N GLU A 18 -20.49 -12.54 -11.83
CA GLU A 18 -21.58 -12.69 -10.86
C GLU A 18 -21.76 -11.43 -10.00
N ALA A 19 -23.03 -11.07 -9.73
CA ALA A 19 -23.37 -9.82 -9.05
C ALA A 19 -22.68 -9.68 -7.67
N PHE A 20 -22.45 -10.79 -6.97
CA PHE A 20 -21.80 -10.79 -5.66
C PHE A 20 -20.32 -10.35 -5.71
N LEU A 21 -19.66 -10.45 -6.87
CA LEU A 21 -18.27 -10.03 -7.07
C LEU A 21 -18.13 -8.52 -7.31
N ILE A 22 -19.17 -7.87 -7.81
CA ILE A 22 -19.11 -6.47 -8.26
C ILE A 22 -18.74 -5.52 -7.10
N TYR A 23 -19.38 -5.68 -5.94
CA TYR A 23 -19.08 -4.82 -4.79
C TYR A 23 -17.66 -5.03 -4.20
N PRO A 24 -17.21 -6.27 -3.92
CA PRO A 24 -15.83 -6.53 -3.51
C PRO A 24 -14.78 -5.98 -4.49
N LEU A 25 -14.99 -6.13 -5.80
CA LEU A 25 -14.10 -5.55 -6.81
C LEU A 25 -14.11 -4.02 -6.77
N TYR A 26 -15.29 -3.39 -6.70
CA TYR A 26 -15.39 -1.94 -6.59
C TYR A 26 -14.73 -1.39 -5.32
N ARG A 27 -14.75 -2.15 -4.21
CA ARG A 27 -14.04 -1.80 -2.97
C ARG A 27 -12.53 -1.71 -3.16
N LEU A 28 -11.92 -2.37 -4.14
CA LEU A 28 -10.49 -2.23 -4.44
C LEU A 28 -10.11 -0.84 -4.94
N ARG A 29 -11.07 -0.01 -5.36
CA ARG A 29 -10.86 1.42 -5.64
C ARG A 29 -10.21 2.15 -4.45
N TRP A 30 -10.49 1.73 -3.22
CA TRP A 30 -9.84 2.28 -2.03
C TRP A 30 -8.31 2.10 -2.02
N GLN A 31 -7.77 1.08 -2.69
CA GLN A 31 -6.31 0.91 -2.81
C GLN A 31 -5.68 2.09 -3.56
N ILE A 32 -6.35 2.59 -4.61
CA ILE A 32 -5.92 3.79 -5.34
C ILE A 32 -5.91 5.01 -4.43
N GLU A 33 -6.93 5.18 -3.57
CA GLU A 33 -6.94 6.28 -2.59
C GLU A 33 -5.79 6.17 -1.59
N LEU A 34 -5.44 4.96 -1.14
CA LEU A 34 -4.32 4.72 -0.23
C LEU A 34 -2.97 5.06 -0.88
N ILE A 35 -2.80 4.76 -2.17
CA ILE A 35 -1.62 5.17 -2.95
C ILE A 35 -1.49 6.69 -2.96
N PHE A 36 -2.56 7.41 -3.31
CA PHE A 36 -2.54 8.88 -3.31
C PHE A 36 -2.34 9.49 -1.92
N LYS A 37 -2.91 8.87 -0.88
CA LYS A 37 -2.66 9.28 0.52
C LYS A 37 -1.18 9.12 0.87
N ALA A 38 -0.56 8.00 0.52
CA ALA A 38 0.87 7.80 0.73
C ALA A 38 1.74 8.79 -0.06
N CYS A 39 1.42 9.04 -1.33
CA CYS A 39 2.16 10.00 -2.15
C CYS A 39 2.17 11.39 -1.48
N LYS A 40 1.00 11.83 -0.99
CA LYS A 40 0.84 13.12 -0.30
C LYS A 40 1.50 13.16 1.07
N SER A 41 1.36 12.11 1.88
CA SER A 41 1.81 12.11 3.29
C SER A 41 3.27 11.74 3.48
N SER A 42 3.82 10.90 2.61
CA SER A 42 5.12 10.24 2.82
C SER A 42 6.12 10.51 1.69
N LEU A 43 5.65 10.92 0.51
CA LEU A 43 6.47 11.09 -0.70
C LEU A 43 6.36 12.52 -1.28
N ASN A 44 6.01 13.49 -0.43
CA ASN A 44 6.04 14.94 -0.70
C ASN A 44 5.17 15.45 -1.86
N ALA A 45 4.22 14.66 -2.38
CA ALA A 45 3.34 15.10 -3.48
C ALA A 45 2.46 16.31 -3.12
N ASN A 46 2.27 16.62 -1.82
CA ASN A 46 1.48 17.76 -1.34
C ASN A 46 2.34 18.99 -0.95
N GLN A 47 3.66 18.91 -1.09
CA GLN A 47 4.61 19.95 -0.64
C GLN A 47 5.57 20.31 -1.78
N ILE A 48 5.05 20.53 -2.97
CA ILE A 48 5.85 20.89 -4.15
C ILE A 48 6.02 22.42 -4.18
N PRO A 49 7.23 22.98 -3.96
CA PRO A 49 7.45 24.42 -3.90
C PRO A 49 7.71 25.00 -5.30
N SER A 50 6.80 24.75 -6.25
CA SER A 50 6.94 25.23 -7.63
C SER A 50 5.57 25.57 -8.22
N GLU A 51 5.52 26.64 -9.02
CA GLU A 51 4.35 27.01 -9.81
C GLU A 51 4.45 26.53 -11.28
N ASN A 52 5.61 26.00 -11.68
CA ASN A 52 5.82 25.52 -13.03
C ASN A 52 5.16 24.14 -13.20
N THR A 53 4.16 24.06 -14.09
CA THR A 53 3.38 22.84 -14.35
C THR A 53 4.25 21.63 -14.69
N ASN A 54 5.32 21.81 -15.47
CA ASN A 54 6.22 20.70 -15.86
C ASN A 54 7.00 20.16 -14.66
N ILE A 55 7.43 21.05 -13.75
CA ILE A 55 8.12 20.66 -12.51
C ILE A 55 7.14 19.92 -11.59
N ILE A 56 5.93 20.46 -11.44
CA ILE A 56 4.87 19.82 -10.63
C ILE A 56 4.57 18.42 -11.15
N GLU A 57 4.34 18.27 -12.45
CA GLU A 57 4.02 16.98 -13.07
C GLU A 57 5.17 15.97 -12.89
N SER A 58 6.41 16.40 -13.13
CA SER A 58 7.59 15.55 -12.94
C SER A 58 7.72 15.05 -11.50
N LEU A 59 7.49 15.92 -10.51
CA LEU A 59 7.58 15.57 -9.10
C LEU A 59 6.42 14.66 -8.66
N LEU A 60 5.21 14.86 -9.17
CA LEU A 60 4.09 13.96 -8.92
C LEU A 60 4.36 12.56 -9.49
N LEU A 61 4.88 12.48 -10.71
CA LEU A 61 5.29 11.21 -11.32
C LEU A 61 6.40 10.54 -10.51
N ALA A 62 7.38 11.31 -10.01
CA ALA A 62 8.43 10.79 -9.14
C ALA A 62 7.87 10.23 -7.82
N SER A 63 6.89 10.89 -7.19
CA SER A 63 6.22 10.36 -5.99
C SER A 63 5.49 9.04 -6.28
N ILE A 64 4.81 8.93 -7.43
CA ILE A 64 4.15 7.68 -7.84
C ILE A 64 5.19 6.58 -8.11
N ALA A 65 6.27 6.91 -8.81
CA ALA A 65 7.36 5.97 -9.07
C ALA A 65 8.00 5.47 -7.76
N ALA A 66 8.28 6.36 -6.80
CA ALA A 66 8.81 5.99 -5.49
C ALA A 66 7.85 5.08 -4.69
N HIS A 67 6.54 5.31 -4.82
CA HIS A 67 5.53 4.42 -4.23
C HIS A 67 5.59 3.02 -4.83
N LEU A 68 5.62 2.91 -6.16
CA LEU A 68 5.72 1.63 -6.86
C LEU A 68 7.03 0.92 -6.52
N SER A 69 8.16 1.62 -6.48
CA SER A 69 9.46 1.06 -6.08
C SER A 69 9.43 0.51 -4.65
N SER A 70 8.73 1.19 -3.73
CA SER A 70 8.55 0.71 -2.35
C SER A 70 7.83 -0.65 -2.31
N HIS A 71 6.84 -0.85 -3.18
CA HIS A 71 6.15 -2.13 -3.32
C HIS A 71 7.02 -3.21 -3.97
N THR A 72 7.81 -2.85 -4.99
CA THR A 72 8.77 -3.80 -5.60
C THR A 72 9.77 -4.33 -4.57
N LEU A 73 10.29 -3.46 -3.70
CA LEU A 73 11.19 -3.87 -2.62
C LEU A 73 10.50 -4.80 -1.61
N LEU A 74 9.27 -4.49 -1.23
CA LEU A 74 8.50 -5.34 -0.32
C LEU A 74 8.27 -6.74 -0.91
N ASN A 75 7.96 -6.82 -2.21
CA ASN A 75 7.75 -8.09 -2.89
C ASN A 75 8.98 -9.01 -2.85
N MET A 76 10.20 -8.48 -2.67
CA MET A 76 11.39 -9.31 -2.48
C MET A 76 11.43 -10.01 -1.12
N GLY A 77 10.71 -9.49 -0.11
CA GLY A 77 10.63 -10.07 1.25
C GLY A 77 9.30 -10.74 1.57
N ILE A 78 8.34 -10.71 0.65
CA ILE A 78 6.96 -11.15 0.89
C ILE A 78 6.84 -12.67 1.07
N GLU A 79 7.79 -13.44 0.54
CA GLU A 79 7.84 -14.90 0.64
C GLU A 79 7.96 -15.40 2.09
N GLN A 80 8.40 -14.54 3.01
CA GLN A 80 8.51 -14.86 4.44
C GLN A 80 7.17 -14.70 5.18
N LEU A 81 6.15 -14.12 4.54
CA LEU A 81 4.85 -13.85 5.13
C LEU A 81 3.85 -14.94 4.73
N ASN A 82 2.94 -15.26 5.63
CA ASN A 82 1.82 -16.15 5.28
C ASN A 82 0.80 -15.43 4.39
N GLU A 83 -0.05 -16.19 3.68
CA GLU A 83 -1.02 -15.65 2.72
C GLU A 83 -1.93 -14.56 3.32
N GLU A 84 -2.34 -14.73 4.58
CA GLU A 84 -3.17 -13.74 5.28
C GLU A 84 -2.41 -12.41 5.46
N GLU A 85 -1.15 -12.46 5.89
CA GLU A 85 -0.29 -11.29 6.05
C GLU A 85 -0.01 -10.61 4.71
N GLN A 86 0.23 -11.37 3.65
CA GLN A 86 0.42 -10.83 2.30
C GLN A 86 -0.79 -10.02 1.85
N LEU A 87 -2.01 -10.54 2.07
CA LEU A 87 -3.26 -9.87 1.71
C LEU A 87 -3.66 -8.75 2.70
N ALA A 88 -2.95 -8.64 3.82
CA ALA A 88 -3.13 -7.59 4.82
C ALA A 88 -2.22 -6.38 4.63
N ILE A 89 -1.20 -6.46 3.77
CA ILE A 89 -0.29 -5.36 3.48
C ILE A 89 -1.06 -4.14 2.99
N SER A 90 -0.76 -2.97 3.58
CA SER A 90 -1.40 -1.72 3.20
C SER A 90 -0.49 -0.89 2.30
N PHE A 91 -0.98 -0.54 1.10
CA PHE A 91 -0.27 0.32 0.15
C PHE A 91 0.21 1.65 0.76
N GLN A 92 -0.56 2.22 1.68
CA GLN A 92 -0.17 3.46 2.34
C GLN A 92 0.99 3.26 3.33
N ARG A 93 0.90 2.19 4.13
CA ARG A 93 1.86 1.91 5.20
C ARG A 93 3.22 1.46 4.65
N VAL A 94 3.22 0.72 3.54
CA VAL A 94 4.44 0.34 2.81
C VAL A 94 5.26 1.58 2.47
N ALA A 95 4.70 2.53 1.73
CA ALA A 95 5.42 3.75 1.36
C ALA A 95 5.85 4.57 2.57
N LYS A 96 5.03 4.62 3.64
CA LYS A 96 5.41 5.32 4.88
C LYS A 96 6.65 4.69 5.54
N ILE A 97 6.68 3.37 5.66
CA ILE A 97 7.79 2.64 6.29
C ILE A 97 9.02 2.66 5.39
N SER A 98 8.86 2.48 4.08
CA SER A 98 9.95 2.60 3.11
C SER A 98 10.59 3.99 3.17
N ALA A 99 9.80 5.07 3.17
CA ALA A 99 10.33 6.43 3.30
C ALA A 99 11.03 6.66 4.66
N PHE A 100 10.48 6.09 5.74
CA PHE A 100 11.08 6.17 7.08
C PHE A 100 12.45 5.48 7.14
N ILE A 101 12.61 4.34 6.50
CA ILE A 101 13.84 3.52 6.51
C ILE A 101 14.84 3.96 5.43
N ALA A 102 14.40 4.67 4.39
CA ALA A 102 15.23 5.07 3.25
C ALA A 102 16.51 5.80 3.65
N LYS A 103 16.47 6.61 4.71
CA LYS A 103 17.66 7.31 5.22
C LYS A 103 18.71 6.34 5.77
N ASP A 104 18.30 5.39 6.60
CA ASP A 104 19.22 4.39 7.17
C ASP A 104 19.74 3.43 6.09
N PHE A 105 18.90 3.08 5.12
CA PHE A 105 19.31 2.33 3.95
C PHE A 105 20.37 3.08 3.14
N SER A 106 20.16 4.38 2.88
CA SER A 106 21.14 5.22 2.19
C SER A 106 22.44 5.36 2.97
N ALA A 107 22.37 5.50 4.30
CA ALA A 107 23.54 5.56 5.16
C ALA A 107 24.37 4.27 5.08
N PHE A 108 23.71 3.11 5.12
CA PHE A 108 24.37 1.82 4.95
C PHE A 108 25.01 1.63 3.56
N LEU A 109 24.36 2.13 2.50
CA LEU A 109 24.92 2.09 1.15
C LEU A 109 26.16 2.98 1.00
N LEU A 110 26.19 4.14 1.66
CA LEU A 110 27.31 5.07 1.62
C LEU A 110 28.47 4.66 2.54
N ASP A 111 28.14 4.07 3.68
CA ASP A 111 29.07 3.54 4.66
C ASP A 111 28.56 2.18 5.15
N SER A 112 29.12 1.12 4.56
CA SER A 112 28.75 -0.28 4.83
C SER A 112 29.28 -0.80 6.18
N SER A 113 29.38 0.08 7.18
CA SER A 113 29.73 -0.27 8.54
C SER A 113 28.69 -1.19 9.17
N GLN A 114 29.16 -2.06 10.06
CA GLN A 114 28.30 -3.00 10.78
C GLN A 114 27.26 -2.28 11.64
N ASP A 115 27.60 -1.10 12.18
CA ASP A 115 26.69 -0.29 13.00
C ASP A 115 25.50 0.24 12.19
N ASN A 116 25.74 0.73 10.96
CA ASN A 116 24.67 1.17 10.06
C ASN A 116 23.75 0.01 9.67
N LEU A 117 24.32 -1.16 9.38
CA LEU A 117 23.55 -2.36 9.08
C LEU A 117 22.68 -2.79 10.27
N ASN A 118 23.26 -2.84 11.47
CA ASN A 118 22.55 -3.22 12.69
C ASN A 118 21.39 -2.25 13.01
N ASN A 119 21.61 -0.94 12.83
CA ASN A 119 20.57 0.06 13.02
C ASN A 119 19.43 -0.09 11.98
N LEU A 120 19.78 -0.32 10.71
CA LEU A 120 18.81 -0.59 9.64
C LEU A 120 17.96 -1.82 9.96
N ILE A 121 18.60 -2.96 10.29
CA ILE A 121 17.91 -4.20 10.64
C ILE A 121 16.99 -3.98 11.84
N LYS A 122 17.49 -3.35 12.91
CA LYS A 122 16.69 -3.07 14.11
C LYS A 122 15.45 -2.25 13.81
N LYS A 123 15.55 -1.24 12.93
CA LYS A 123 14.39 -0.44 12.52
C LYS A 123 13.39 -1.28 11.71
N ILE A 124 13.87 -2.11 10.79
CA ILE A 124 13.01 -3.02 10.03
C ILE A 124 12.26 -3.94 11.00
N GLU A 125 12.95 -4.61 11.92
CA GLU A 125 12.34 -5.54 12.88
C GLU A 125 11.26 -4.87 13.75
N VAL A 126 11.49 -3.64 14.20
CA VAL A 126 10.53 -2.89 15.02
C VAL A 126 9.29 -2.49 14.21
N PHE A 127 9.46 -2.08 12.95
CA PHE A 127 8.39 -1.48 12.16
C PHE A 127 7.75 -2.41 11.11
N ILE A 128 8.27 -3.62 10.89
CA ILE A 128 7.72 -4.54 9.88
C ILE A 128 6.24 -4.83 10.14
N ARG A 129 5.83 -4.94 11.40
CA ARG A 129 4.43 -5.18 11.79
C ARG A 129 3.49 -4.02 11.44
N GLU A 130 4.03 -2.82 11.28
CA GLU A 130 3.25 -1.65 10.90
C GLU A 130 2.91 -1.62 9.40
N LEU A 131 3.42 -2.56 8.59
CA LEU A 131 3.06 -2.68 7.16
C LEU A 131 1.61 -3.11 6.94
N PHE A 132 1.04 -3.86 7.90
CA PHE A 132 -0.28 -4.48 7.77
C PHE A 132 -1.42 -3.50 8.14
N ASP A 133 -2.62 -3.70 7.56
CA ASP A 133 -3.84 -3.07 8.06
C ASP A 133 -4.02 -3.42 9.55
N PRO A 134 -4.16 -2.46 10.47
CA PRO A 134 -4.13 -2.73 11.91
C PRO A 134 -5.30 -3.62 12.39
N ASN A 135 -6.34 -3.76 11.58
CA ASN A 135 -7.54 -4.51 11.90
C ASN A 135 -7.64 -5.81 11.08
N TYR A 136 -6.65 -6.21 10.29
CA TYR A 136 -6.75 -7.38 9.41
C TYR A 136 -7.13 -8.68 10.13
N ARG A 137 -6.72 -8.83 11.40
CA ARG A 137 -7.08 -9.98 12.25
C ARG A 137 -8.51 -9.93 12.80
N LYS A 138 -9.14 -8.75 12.80
CA LYS A 138 -10.52 -8.52 13.28
C LYS A 138 -11.52 -8.41 12.14
N ARG A 139 -11.06 -8.03 10.94
CA ARG A 139 -11.88 -7.83 9.74
C ARG A 139 -11.12 -8.28 8.50
N GLU A 140 -11.82 -8.96 7.61
CA GLU A 140 -11.32 -9.29 6.28
C GLU A 140 -10.97 -8.00 5.50
N THR A 141 -9.77 -7.94 4.92
CA THR A 141 -9.38 -6.82 4.05
C THR A 141 -10.10 -6.90 2.70
N SER A 142 -10.15 -5.79 1.96
CA SER A 142 -10.76 -5.80 0.62
C SER A 142 -10.05 -6.78 -0.34
N LEU A 143 -8.73 -6.95 -0.22
CA LEU A 143 -7.96 -7.89 -1.04
C LEU A 143 -8.26 -9.34 -0.65
N MET A 144 -8.22 -9.67 0.66
CA MET A 144 -8.60 -10.99 1.16
C MET A 144 -9.97 -11.42 0.65
N ARG A 145 -10.95 -10.52 0.73
CA ARG A 145 -12.32 -10.80 0.29
C ARG A 145 -12.39 -11.11 -1.19
N VAL A 146 -11.69 -10.35 -2.03
CA VAL A 146 -11.68 -10.59 -3.48
C VAL A 146 -10.96 -11.90 -3.81
N CYS A 147 -9.79 -12.16 -3.22
CA CYS A 147 -9.04 -13.40 -3.41
C CYS A 147 -9.88 -14.62 -3.02
N ARG A 148 -10.53 -14.59 -1.86
CA ARG A 148 -11.41 -15.68 -1.40
C ARG A 148 -12.56 -15.94 -2.38
N LEU A 149 -13.22 -14.89 -2.86
CA LEU A 149 -14.36 -15.02 -3.77
C LEU A 149 -13.96 -15.47 -5.18
N LEU A 150 -12.74 -15.19 -5.62
CA LEU A 150 -12.22 -15.61 -6.93
C LEU A 150 -11.63 -17.02 -6.92
N LEU A 151 -10.98 -17.43 -5.81
CA LEU A 151 -10.31 -18.73 -5.68
C LEU A 151 -11.21 -19.83 -5.11
N SER A 152 -12.34 -19.46 -4.52
CA SER A 152 -13.38 -20.40 -4.07
C SER A 152 -14.75 -19.96 -4.59
N PRO A 153 -15.00 -20.06 -5.91
CA PRO A 153 -16.32 -19.84 -6.46
C PRO A 153 -17.25 -20.87 -5.81
N SER A 154 -18.30 -20.37 -5.14
CA SER A 154 -19.34 -21.20 -4.53
C SER A 154 -20.30 -21.69 -5.60
#